data_AF-A0A7L0I3Q8-F1
#
_entry.id   AF-A0A7L0I3Q8-F1
#
_cell.length_a   1.000
_cell.length_b   1.000
_cell.length_c   1.000
_cell.angle_alpha   90.00
_cell.angle_beta   90.00
_cell.angle_gamma   90.00
#
_symmetry.space_group_name_H-M   'P 1'
#
loop_
_entity.id
_entity.type
_entity.pdbx_description
1 polymer ?
#
loop_
_entity_poly.entity_id
_entity_poly.type
_entity_poly.pdbx_seq_one_letter_code
_entity_poly.pdbx_strand_id
1 'polypeptide(L)'
;SQLTATKPGRHVVREKGTYLVLRELHSWERDPPVLAACENLIQVLIGEEPGPGMENLLEVTVPEEVERELRRRDREEEERWQREREEEGGSTPSPQESPQ
;
A
#
# COMPACT_ATOMS: atom_id res chain seq x y z
N SER A 1 2.63 -5.17 8.30
CA SER A 1 2.12 -6.41 8.91
C SER A 1 3.05 -6.83 10.05
N GLN A 2 2.57 -7.45 11.13
CA GLN A 2 3.44 -7.88 12.24
C GLN A 2 4.44 -8.97 11.80
N LEU A 3 4.05 -9.84 10.87
CA LEU A 3 4.91 -10.91 10.37
C LEU A 3 6.14 -10.37 9.63
N THR A 4 5.98 -9.34 8.80
CA THR A 4 7.09 -8.76 8.03
C THR A 4 7.88 -7.67 8.78
N ALA A 5 7.57 -7.44 10.05
CA ALA A 5 8.32 -6.50 10.90
C ALA A 5 9.76 -6.98 11.14
N THR A 6 9.96 -8.29 11.26
CA THR A 6 11.27 -8.88 11.54
C THR A 6 11.89 -9.48 10.28
N LYS A 7 13.23 -9.50 10.25
CA LYS A 7 14.00 -10.15 9.18
C LYS A 7 13.56 -11.61 8.93
N PRO A 8 13.49 -12.51 9.93
CA PRO A 8 13.09 -13.89 9.67
C PRO A 8 11.69 -13.99 9.05
N GLY A 9 10.75 -13.15 9.49
CA GLY A 9 9.41 -13.12 8.92
C GLY A 9 9.37 -12.64 7.47
N ARG A 10 10.15 -11.60 7.11
CA ARG A 10 10.30 -11.18 5.70
C ARG A 10 10.88 -12.30 4.84
N HIS A 11 11.91 -12.99 5.31
CA HIS A 11 12.50 -14.13 4.59
C HIS A 11 11.47 -15.22 4.29
N VAL A 12 10.72 -15.67 5.30
CA VAL A 12 9.67 -16.68 5.12
C VAL A 12 8.64 -16.23 4.10
N VAL A 13 8.17 -14.99 4.18
CA VAL A 13 7.14 -14.47 3.26
C VAL A 13 7.68 -14.37 1.83
N ARG A 14 8.94 -13.93 1.63
CA ARG A 14 9.60 -13.88 0.32
C ARG A 14 9.78 -15.27 -0.29
N GLU A 15 10.25 -16.24 0.49
CA GLU A 15 10.48 -17.62 0.03
C GLU A 15 9.21 -18.33 -0.44
N LYS A 16 8.05 -17.95 0.10
CA LYS A 16 6.75 -18.51 -0.30
C LYS A 16 6.20 -17.94 -1.61
N GLY A 17 6.92 -17.03 -2.27
CA GLY A 17 6.44 -16.40 -3.51
C GLY A 17 5.31 -15.39 -3.29
N THR A 18 5.11 -14.94 -2.05
CA THR A 18 3.99 -14.05 -1.66
C THR A 18 3.97 -12.76 -2.46
N TYR A 19 5.14 -12.22 -2.84
CA TYR A 19 5.23 -11.04 -3.69
C TYR A 19 4.46 -11.19 -5.01
N LEU A 20 4.55 -12.35 -5.67
CA LEU A 20 3.86 -12.58 -6.95
C LEU A 20 2.35 -12.54 -6.78
N VAL A 21 1.85 -13.18 -5.71
CA VAL A 21 0.42 -13.20 -5.37
C VAL A 21 -0.08 -11.79 -5.05
N LEU A 22 0.67 -11.03 -4.26
CA LEU A 22 0.30 -9.66 -3.87
C LEU A 22 0.34 -8.70 -5.05
N ARG A 23 1.33 -8.82 -5.94
CA ARG A 23 1.42 -7.97 -7.13
C ARG A 23 0.25 -8.20 -8.06
N GLU A 24 -0.16 -9.45 -8.23
CA GLU A 24 -1.33 -9.77 -9.03
C GLU A 24 -2.60 -9.25 -8.36
N LEU A 25 -2.77 -9.47 -7.05
CA LEU A 25 -3.89 -8.93 -6.28
C LEU A 25 -4.01 -7.42 -6.40
N HIS A 26 -2.90 -6.70 -6.22
CA HIS A 26 -2.82 -5.25 -6.34
C HIS A 26 -3.27 -4.75 -7.71
N SER A 27 -3.00 -5.48 -8.79
CA SER A 27 -3.33 -5.05 -10.16
C SER A 27 -4.84 -4.97 -10.45
N TRP A 28 -5.67 -5.73 -9.73
CA TRP A 28 -7.11 -5.82 -9.97
C TRP A 28 -7.98 -5.43 -8.77
N GLU A 29 -7.39 -5.23 -7.60
CA GLU A 29 -8.10 -4.80 -6.40
C GLU A 29 -8.64 -3.37 -6.57
N ARG A 30 -9.80 -3.11 -5.98
CA ARG A 30 -10.50 -1.82 -6.03
C ARG A 30 -10.80 -1.26 -4.65
N ASP A 31 -10.78 -2.09 -3.61
CA ASP A 31 -10.99 -1.64 -2.25
C ASP A 31 -9.74 -0.88 -1.73
N PRO A 32 -9.83 0.44 -1.47
CA PRO A 32 -8.67 1.26 -1.10
C PRO A 32 -7.86 0.74 0.10
N PRO A 33 -8.48 0.28 1.20
CA PRO A 33 -7.75 -0.29 2.33
C PRO A 33 -6.96 -1.55 1.96
N VAL A 34 -7.48 -2.37 1.03
CA VAL A 34 -6.81 -3.58 0.58
C VAL A 34 -5.65 -3.24 -0.35
N LEU A 35 -5.83 -2.27 -1.26
CA LEU A 35 -4.75 -1.74 -2.08
C LEU A 35 -3.60 -1.21 -1.23
N ALA A 36 -3.89 -0.33 -0.27
CA ALA A 36 -2.89 0.23 0.64
C ALA A 36 -2.18 -0.87 1.45
N ALA A 37 -2.90 -1.90 1.90
CA ALA A 37 -2.29 -3.04 2.58
C ALA A 37 -1.37 -3.85 1.65
N CYS A 38 -1.77 -4.06 0.39
CA CYS A 38 -0.95 -4.74 -0.62
C CYS A 38 0.31 -3.93 -0.93
N GLU A 39 0.20 -2.62 -1.16
CA GLU A 39 1.33 -1.73 -1.44
C GLU A 39 2.34 -1.73 -0.30
N ASN A 40 1.86 -1.52 0.94
CA ASN A 40 2.70 -1.56 2.13
C ASN A 40 3.48 -2.89 2.23
N LEU A 41 2.82 -4.02 1.95
CA LEU A 41 3.48 -5.31 2.01
C LEU A 41 4.44 -5.53 0.84
N ILE A 42 4.08 -5.11 -0.37
CA ILE A 42 4.95 -5.15 -1.54
C ILE A 42 6.22 -4.34 -1.29
N GLN A 43 6.11 -3.10 -0.81
CA GLN A 43 7.24 -2.23 -0.48
C GLN A 43 8.22 -2.91 0.49
N VAL A 44 7.70 -3.53 1.55
CA VAL A 44 8.54 -4.28 2.51
C VAL A 44 9.21 -5.50 1.87
N LEU A 45 8.52 -6.22 0.97
CA LEU A 45 9.07 -7.43 0.35
C LEU A 45 10.11 -7.13 -0.73
N ILE A 46 9.99 -6.04 -1.48
CA ILE A 46 10.96 -5.65 -2.51
C ILE A 46 12.12 -4.82 -1.94
N GLY A 47 11.93 -4.19 -0.78
CA GLY A 47 12.95 -3.37 -0.14
C GLY A 47 14.18 -4.15 0.31
N GLU A 48 15.33 -3.48 0.27
CA GLU A 48 16.59 -4.01 0.79
C GLU A 48 16.49 -4.32 2.29
N GLU A 49 17.26 -5.33 2.72
CA GLU A 49 17.28 -5.74 4.10
C GLU A 49 18.10 -4.74 4.95
N PRO A 50 17.58 -4.24 6.08
CA PRO A 50 18.32 -3.33 6.95
C PRO A 50 19.62 -3.95 7.49
N GLY A 51 20.54 -3.07 7.91
CA GLY A 51 21.80 -3.48 8.52
C GLY A 51 21.62 -4.18 9.89
N PRO A 52 22.70 -4.77 10.43
CA PRO A 52 22.68 -5.43 11.74
C PRO A 52 22.16 -4.51 12.85
N GLY A 53 21.28 -5.02 13.71
CA GLY A 53 20.66 -4.24 14.78
C GLY A 53 19.46 -3.39 14.34
N MET A 54 19.05 -3.49 13.07
CA MET A 54 17.85 -2.85 12.53
C MET A 54 16.85 -3.88 11.96
N GLU A 55 16.97 -5.15 12.35
CA GLU A 55 16.17 -6.23 11.74
C GLU A 55 14.68 -6.14 12.09
N ASN A 56 14.33 -5.56 13.25
CA ASN A 56 12.95 -5.36 13.68
C ASN A 56 12.50 -3.92 13.42
N LEU A 57 11.72 -3.73 12.36
CA LEU A 57 11.23 -2.42 11.92
C LEU A 57 10.31 -1.72 12.95
N LEU A 58 9.83 -2.43 13.97
CA LEU A 58 9.03 -1.85 15.06
C LEU A 58 9.88 -1.28 16.20
N GLU A 59 11.16 -1.63 16.26
CA GLU A 59 12.08 -1.23 17.35
C GLU A 59 13.11 -0.19 16.89
N VAL A 60 13.19 0.09 15.59
CA VAL A 60 14.15 1.06 15.04
C VAL A 60 13.67 2.49 15.25
N THR A 61 14.61 3.37 15.61
CA THR A 61 14.37 4.81 15.63
C THR A 61 14.38 5.34 14.20
N VAL A 62 13.25 5.91 13.77
CA VAL A 62 13.12 6.55 12.45
C VAL A 62 13.63 8.00 12.54
N PRO A 63 14.58 8.42 11.69
CA PRO A 63 14.98 9.83 11.63
C PRO A 63 13.82 10.75 11.22
N GLU A 64 13.76 11.95 11.78
CA GLU A 64 12.65 12.90 11.57
C GLU A 64 12.39 13.23 10.09
N GLU A 65 13.45 13.38 9.30
CA GLU A 65 13.34 13.64 7.86
C GLU A 65 12.66 12.47 7.11
N VAL A 66 13.01 11.23 7.48
CA VAL A 66 12.43 10.02 6.89
C VAL A 66 10.96 9.91 7.30
N GLU A 67 10.65 10.14 8.57
CA GLU A 67 9.27 10.14 9.05
C GLU A 67 8.40 11.17 8.33
N ARG A 68 8.92 12.39 8.14
CA ARG A 68 8.21 13.46 7.40
C ARG A 68 7.95 13.07 5.95
N GLU A 69 8.93 12.47 5.29
CA GLU A 69 8.81 12.00 3.91
C GLU A 69 7.76 10.88 3.78
N LEU A 70 7.77 9.90 4.68
CA LEU A 70 6.76 8.83 4.73
C LEU A 70 5.35 9.40 4.90
N ARG A 71 5.15 10.27 5.90
CA ARG A 71 3.85 10.94 6.13
C ARG A 71 3.39 11.80 4.95
N ARG A 72 4.31 12.34 4.14
CA ARG A 72 3.97 13.10 2.94
C ARG A 72 3.42 12.16 1.86
N ARG A 73 4.12 11.04 1.62
CA ARG A 73 3.70 10.02 0.65
C ARG A 73 2.34 9.44 0.99
N ASP A 74 2.11 9.08 2.26
CA ASP A 74 0.82 8.55 2.72
C ASP A 74 -0.33 9.52 2.41
N ARG A 75 -0.13 10.83 2.62
CA ARG A 75 -1.13 11.86 2.29
C ARG A 75 -1.36 12.01 0.79
N GLU A 76 -0.27 12.07 0.01
CA GLU A 76 -0.35 12.16 -1.45
C GLU A 76 -1.11 10.96 -2.05
N GLU A 77 -0.89 9.77 -1.49
CA GLU A 77 -1.60 8.53 -1.81
C GLU A 77 -3.09 8.64 -1.45
N GLU A 78 -3.43 8.98 -0.20
CA GLU A 78 -4.82 9.15 0.22
C GLU A 78 -5.59 10.16 -0.65
N GLU A 79 -4.99 11.31 -0.97
CA GLU A 79 -5.61 12.31 -1.84
C GLU A 79 -5.82 11.81 -3.27
N ARG A 80 -4.88 11.03 -3.81
CA ARG A 80 -5.01 10.43 -5.14
C ARG A 80 -6.20 9.47 -5.18
N TRP A 81 -6.35 8.62 -4.17
CA TRP A 81 -7.48 7.70 -4.07
C TRP A 81 -8.82 8.43 -3.87
N GLN A 82 -8.84 9.51 -3.08
CA GLN A 82 -10.05 10.32 -2.92
C GLN A 82 -10.50 10.92 -4.26
N ARG A 83 -9.57 11.49 -5.03
CA ARG A 83 -9.85 12.00 -6.38
C ARG A 83 -10.37 10.91 -7.32
N GLU A 84 -9.71 9.76 -7.38
CA GLU A 84 -10.15 8.63 -8.22
C GLU A 84 -11.56 8.16 -7.86
N ARG A 85 -11.91 8.12 -6.56
CA ARG A 85 -13.26 7.77 -6.11
C ARG A 85 -14.31 8.82 -6.46
N GLU A 86 -13.96 10.11 -6.40
CA GLU A 86 -14.85 11.20 -6.80
C GLU A 86 -15.10 11.17 -8.31
N GLU A 87 -14.07 10.87 -9.11
CA GLU A 87 -14.17 10.71 -10.56
C GLU A 87 -14.98 9.46 -10.97
N GLU A 88 -14.76 8.31 -10.31
CA GLU A 88 -15.52 7.08 -10.55
C GLU A 88 -16.99 7.20 -10.09
N GLY A 89 -17.27 7.95 -9.03
CA GLY A 89 -18.63 8.28 -8.57
C GLY A 89 -19.39 9.26 -9.47
N GLY A 90 -18.72 9.91 -10.43
CA GLY A 90 -19.28 10.94 -11.30
C GLY A 90 -19.92 10.45 -12.61
N SER A 91 -19.84 9.15 -12.94
CA SER A 91 -20.42 8.60 -14.18
C SER A 91 -21.59 7.66 -13.94
N THR A 92 -22.76 8.25 -13.67
CA THR A 92 -24.02 7.73 -14.22
C THR A 92 -24.64 8.83 -15.08
N PRO A 93 -24.57 8.75 -16.42
CA PRO A 93 -25.47 9.56 -17.23
C PRO A 93 -26.84 8.90 -17.09
N SER A 94 -27.73 9.46 -16.28
CA SER A 94 -29.14 9.06 -16.28
C SER A 94 -29.71 9.28 -17.68
N PRO A 95 -30.11 8.24 -18.43
CA PRO A 95 -30.84 8.42 -19.66
C PRO A 95 -32.34 8.49 -19.33
N GLN A 96 -32.96 9.59 -19.75
CA GLN A 96 -34.40 9.74 -20.02
C GLN A 96 -35.28 9.95 -18.75
N GLU A 97 -36.34 10.76 -18.75
CA GLU A 97 -37.18 11.25 -19.84
C GLU A 97 -37.61 12.71 -19.60
N SER A 98 -37.56 13.53 -20.65
CA SER A 98 -38.60 14.55 -20.88
C SER A 98 -39.59 13.93 -21.85
N PRO A 99 -40.90 13.96 -21.54
CA PRO A 99 -41.81 14.45 -22.55
C PRO A 99 -42.95 15.32 -21.98
N GLN A 100 -43.06 16.49 -22.63
CA GLN A 100 -44.18 17.45 -22.74
C GLN A 100 -44.66 18.19 -21.50
#